data_AF-A0A3B8YT88-F1
#
_entry.id   AF-A0A3B8YT88-F1
#
_cell.length_a   1.000
_cell.length_b   1.000
_cell.length_c   1.000
_cell.angle_alpha   90.00
_cell.angle_beta   90.00
_cell.angle_gamma   90.00
#
_symmetry.space_group_name_H-M   'P 1'
#
loop_
_entity.id
_entity.type
_entity.pdbx_description
1 polymer ?
#
loop_
_entity_poly.entity_id
_entity_poly.type
_entity_poly.pdbx_seq_one_letter_code
_entity_poly.pdbx_strand_id
1 'polypeptide(L)'
;MDAMIPGFKAMHPMGALLTQECVTLMGETMCTPLFHCQFRVPTYQDWVDREADWSHVYHFHKQQLQHLQSHHGAERWVLKTGAHLWGLEHLLQTYPDARIVFTHRDPVDSMTSYASLTSLVRSMGSDKVDRMEVAEDWTRRLCRAVEHGLQVREAGDYPDALFYDVQFGDFVKDQFAVVEKIYAAFDLPLPDDAATRMRSFIADNPKGKHGEHQYQPEDFGVNPTRVRDEFGAYIKRFGLRPS
;
A
#
# COMPACT_ATOMS: atom_id res chain seq x y z
N MET A 1 4.08 -21.14 7.38
CA MET A 1 3.71 -20.33 6.20
C MET A 1 4.32 -20.89 4.93
N ASP A 2 5.66 -20.95 4.80
CA ASP A 2 6.30 -21.54 3.59
C ASP A 2 5.93 -23.01 3.36
N ALA A 3 5.79 -23.79 4.44
CA ALA A 3 5.35 -25.18 4.37
C ALA A 3 3.88 -25.34 3.92
N MET A 4 3.08 -24.27 4.00
CA MET A 4 1.68 -24.29 3.57
C MET A 4 1.49 -23.64 2.19
N ILE A 5 2.32 -22.64 1.84
CA ILE A 5 2.22 -21.89 0.58
C ILE A 5 3.63 -21.60 0.05
N PRO A 6 4.14 -22.44 -0.85
CA PRO A 6 5.35 -22.15 -1.59
C PRO A 6 5.23 -20.80 -2.33
N GLY A 7 6.19 -19.90 -2.14
CA GLY A 7 6.26 -18.60 -2.84
C GLY A 7 5.59 -17.41 -2.14
N PHE A 8 4.77 -17.60 -1.09
CA PHE A 8 4.09 -16.47 -0.44
C PHE A 8 5.06 -15.43 0.13
N LYS A 9 6.12 -15.85 0.84
CA LYS A 9 7.15 -14.94 1.37
C LYS A 9 7.96 -14.22 0.30
N ALA A 10 7.99 -14.73 -0.92
CA ALA A 10 8.60 -14.03 -2.04
C ALA A 10 7.74 -12.84 -2.51
N MET A 11 6.42 -12.95 -2.36
CA MET A 11 5.47 -11.89 -2.71
C MET A 11 5.19 -10.92 -1.56
N HIS A 12 5.17 -11.41 -0.31
CA HIS A 12 4.98 -10.61 0.89
C HIS A 12 5.92 -11.11 2.01
N PRO A 13 7.10 -10.49 2.18
CA PRO A 13 8.04 -10.86 3.23
C PRO A 13 7.41 -10.67 4.62
N MET A 14 7.12 -11.79 5.30
CA MET A 14 6.60 -11.79 6.66
C MET A 14 7.54 -12.50 7.62
N GLY A 15 7.74 -11.90 8.78
CA GLY A 15 8.62 -12.40 9.83
C GLY A 15 8.50 -11.56 11.09
N ALA A 16 8.88 -12.14 12.24
CA ALA A 16 8.72 -11.50 13.56
C ALA A 16 9.51 -10.18 13.70
N LEU A 17 10.56 -9.99 12.91
CA LEU A 17 11.42 -8.81 12.90
C LEU A 17 11.26 -7.96 11.63
N LEU A 18 10.26 -8.27 10.79
CA LEU A 18 9.98 -7.51 9.57
C LEU A 18 8.86 -6.52 9.81
N THR A 19 8.94 -5.38 9.12
CA THR A 19 7.86 -4.40 9.11
C THR A 19 6.58 -5.01 8.53
N GLN A 20 5.43 -4.61 9.07
CA GLN A 20 4.12 -5.06 8.63
C GLN A 20 3.23 -3.86 8.32
N GLU A 21 2.18 -4.10 7.56
CA GLU A 21 1.26 -3.06 7.12
C GLU A 21 0.25 -2.68 8.20
N CYS A 22 -0.14 -1.41 8.25
CA CYS A 22 -1.18 -0.93 9.18
C CYS A 22 -2.51 -1.66 9.02
N VAL A 23 -2.75 -2.25 7.84
CA VAL A 23 -3.97 -2.98 7.53
C VAL A 23 -4.23 -4.15 8.51
N THR A 24 -3.18 -4.70 9.13
CA THR A 24 -3.31 -5.73 10.17
C THR A 24 -3.84 -5.15 11.47
N LEU A 25 -3.32 -3.99 11.91
CA LEU A 25 -3.83 -3.24 13.07
C LEU A 25 -5.25 -2.70 12.84
N MET A 26 -5.57 -2.32 11.60
CA MET A 26 -6.92 -1.90 11.22
C MET A 26 -7.93 -3.06 11.29
N GLY A 27 -7.47 -4.30 11.09
CA GLY A 27 -8.30 -5.51 11.18
C GLY A 27 -9.00 -5.68 12.53
N GLU A 28 -8.38 -5.22 13.61
CA GLU A 28 -8.95 -5.28 14.97
C GLU A 28 -10.22 -4.42 15.14
N THR A 29 -10.44 -3.45 14.24
CA THR A 29 -11.68 -2.64 14.22
C THR A 29 -12.76 -3.21 13.30
N MET A 30 -12.47 -4.33 12.63
CA MET A 30 -13.33 -4.94 11.61
C MET A 30 -13.73 -3.99 10.46
N CYS A 31 -12.98 -2.91 10.24
CA CYS A 31 -13.18 -1.96 9.15
C CYS A 31 -11.86 -1.82 8.37
N THR A 32 -11.75 -2.63 7.32
CA THR A 32 -10.51 -2.74 6.52
C THR A 32 -10.75 -3.52 5.22
N PRO A 33 -10.05 -3.17 4.12
CA PRO A 33 -10.05 -3.99 2.90
C PRO A 33 -9.31 -5.33 3.04
N LEU A 34 -8.56 -5.56 4.13
CA LEU A 34 -7.78 -6.80 4.35
C LEU A 34 -8.63 -8.06 4.24
N PHE A 35 -9.84 -8.06 4.84
CA PHE A 35 -10.66 -9.26 4.82
C PHE A 35 -11.16 -9.62 3.43
N HIS A 36 -11.39 -8.64 2.56
CA HIS A 36 -11.71 -8.94 1.17
C HIS A 36 -10.48 -9.42 0.39
N CYS A 37 -9.26 -9.03 0.80
CA CYS A 37 -8.04 -9.62 0.25
C CYS A 37 -7.89 -11.09 0.64
N GLN A 38 -8.33 -11.46 1.85
CA GLN A 38 -8.22 -12.81 2.41
C GLN A 38 -9.39 -13.72 2.02
N PHE A 39 -10.58 -13.18 1.89
CA PHE A 39 -11.83 -13.90 1.69
C PHE A 39 -12.66 -13.23 0.60
N ARG A 40 -13.48 -14.01 -0.11
CA ARG A 40 -14.45 -13.47 -1.06
C ARG A 40 -15.70 -12.96 -0.31
N VAL A 41 -15.61 -11.77 0.25
CA VAL A 41 -16.68 -11.12 1.05
C VAL A 41 -17.15 -9.79 0.43
N PRO A 42 -17.76 -9.80 -0.77
CA PRO A 42 -18.05 -8.57 -1.53
C PRO A 42 -19.07 -7.66 -0.83
N THR A 43 -20.05 -8.22 -0.11
CA THR A 43 -21.04 -7.42 0.63
C THR A 43 -20.41 -6.66 1.81
N TYR A 44 -19.43 -7.26 2.49
CA TYR A 44 -18.64 -6.58 3.50
C TYR A 44 -17.77 -5.49 2.87
N GLN A 45 -17.11 -5.77 1.74
CA GLN A 45 -16.27 -4.76 1.09
C GLN A 45 -17.10 -3.59 0.53
N ASP A 46 -18.32 -3.85 0.05
CA ASP A 46 -19.25 -2.78 -0.34
C ASP A 46 -19.63 -1.88 0.84
N TRP A 47 -19.82 -2.44 2.03
CA TRP A 47 -20.00 -1.66 3.26
C TRP A 47 -18.74 -0.85 3.60
N VAL A 48 -17.54 -1.45 3.54
CA VAL A 48 -16.26 -0.75 3.77
C VAL A 48 -16.08 0.44 2.82
N ASP A 49 -16.46 0.27 1.55
CA ASP A 49 -16.27 1.28 0.52
C ASP A 49 -17.27 2.45 0.58
N ARG A 50 -18.44 2.28 1.22
CA ARG A 50 -19.56 3.22 1.07
C ARG A 50 -20.15 3.72 2.38
N GLU A 51 -20.07 2.91 3.43
CA GLU A 51 -20.86 3.12 4.66
C GLU A 51 -20.01 3.09 5.93
N ALA A 52 -18.84 2.46 5.90
CA ALA A 52 -18.02 2.27 7.08
C ALA A 52 -17.47 3.60 7.63
N ASP A 53 -17.50 3.73 8.96
CA ASP A 53 -16.94 4.87 9.67
C ASP A 53 -15.45 4.64 9.96
N TRP A 54 -14.60 5.29 9.16
CA TRP A 54 -13.15 5.21 9.29
C TRP A 54 -12.58 6.04 10.45
N SER A 55 -13.38 6.86 11.12
CA SER A 55 -12.91 7.65 12.27
C SER A 55 -12.49 6.76 13.44
N HIS A 56 -13.26 5.69 13.72
CA HIS A 56 -12.94 4.73 14.77
C HIS A 56 -11.66 3.93 14.45
N VAL A 57 -11.42 3.62 13.17
CA VAL A 57 -10.21 2.93 12.71
C VAL A 57 -8.97 3.70 13.13
N TYR A 58 -8.92 5.01 12.85
CA TYR A 58 -7.76 5.82 13.17
C TYR A 58 -7.66 6.18 14.66
N HIS A 59 -8.79 6.32 15.35
CA HIS A 59 -8.79 6.45 16.80
C HIS A 59 -8.11 5.24 17.48
N PHE A 60 -8.53 4.03 17.13
CA PHE A 60 -7.95 2.81 17.69
C PHE A 60 -6.52 2.57 17.20
N HIS A 61 -6.23 2.84 15.92
CA HIS A 61 -4.87 2.80 15.38
C HIS A 61 -3.90 3.68 16.20
N LYS A 62 -4.30 4.89 16.59
CA LYS A 62 -3.48 5.76 17.47
C LYS A 62 -3.22 5.12 18.83
N GLN A 63 -4.23 4.51 19.45
CA GLN A 63 -4.06 3.81 20.73
C GLN A 63 -3.11 2.61 20.61
N GLN A 64 -3.23 1.83 19.53
CA GLN A 64 -2.33 0.71 19.26
C GLN A 64 -0.88 1.19 19.10
N LEU A 65 -0.63 2.26 18.34
CA LEU A 65 0.71 2.84 18.21
C LEU A 65 1.24 3.38 19.54
N GLN A 66 0.42 4.07 20.34
CA GLN A 66 0.83 4.56 21.66
C GLN A 66 1.18 3.42 22.62
N HIS A 67 0.42 2.32 22.57
CA HIS A 67 0.72 1.12 23.35
C HIS A 67 2.07 0.52 22.96
N LEU A 68 2.37 0.39 21.66
CA LEU A 68 3.68 -0.08 21.21
C LEU A 68 4.80 0.91 21.61
N GLN A 69 4.54 2.22 21.51
CA GLN A 69 5.50 3.26 21.85
C GLN A 69 5.86 3.27 23.34
N SER A 70 4.95 2.86 24.24
CA SER A 70 5.21 2.86 25.68
C SER A 70 6.34 1.94 26.10
N HIS A 71 6.65 0.92 25.30
CA HIS A 71 7.77 -0.01 25.53
C HIS A 71 8.91 0.11 24.50
N HIS A 72 8.66 0.81 23.39
CA HIS A 72 9.62 0.99 22.30
C HIS A 72 9.69 2.47 21.93
N GLY A 73 10.52 3.23 22.66
CA GLY A 73 10.64 4.69 22.57
C GLY A 73 11.28 5.19 21.27
N ALA A 74 10.55 5.12 20.17
CA ALA A 74 10.91 5.78 18.92
C ALA A 74 10.24 7.16 18.82
N GLU A 75 10.97 8.13 18.27
CA GLU A 75 10.48 9.50 18.05
C GLU A 75 9.50 9.61 16.88
N ARG A 76 9.57 8.69 15.91
CA ARG A 76 8.80 8.74 14.66
C ARG A 76 8.32 7.37 14.24
N TRP A 77 7.02 7.26 13.96
CA TRP A 77 6.42 6.10 13.33
C TRP A 77 6.64 6.14 11.81
N VAL A 78 7.06 5.02 11.24
CA VAL A 78 7.04 4.78 9.80
C VAL A 78 5.96 3.73 9.53
N LEU A 79 4.94 4.12 8.79
CA LEU A 79 3.71 3.37 8.60
C LEU A 79 3.50 3.08 7.11
N LYS A 80 2.82 1.98 6.77
CA LYS A 80 2.54 1.64 5.38
C LYS A 80 1.24 0.84 5.25
N THR A 81 0.35 1.29 4.39
CA THR A 81 -0.64 0.44 3.71
C THR A 81 -1.30 1.23 2.58
N GLY A 82 -1.71 0.56 1.50
CA GLY A 82 -2.59 1.16 0.49
C GLY A 82 -3.99 1.45 1.03
N ALA A 83 -4.41 0.78 2.11
CA ALA A 83 -5.72 0.98 2.74
C ALA A 83 -5.90 2.41 3.31
N HIS A 84 -4.81 3.15 3.54
CA HIS A 84 -4.88 4.55 3.95
C HIS A 84 -5.66 5.42 2.96
N LEU A 85 -5.75 5.01 1.69
CA LEU A 85 -6.52 5.72 0.67
C LEU A 85 -8.04 5.71 0.91
N TRP A 86 -8.58 4.77 1.68
CA TRP A 86 -10.03 4.72 1.96
C TRP A 86 -10.48 5.72 3.04
N GLY A 87 -9.60 6.05 3.98
CA GLY A 87 -9.92 6.92 5.12
C GLY A 87 -8.85 7.99 5.35
N LEU A 88 -8.28 8.53 4.26
CA LEU A 88 -7.16 9.46 4.32
C LEU A 88 -7.48 10.71 5.15
N GLU A 89 -8.70 11.21 5.06
CA GLU A 89 -9.19 12.33 5.84
C GLU A 89 -9.13 12.04 7.35
N HIS A 90 -9.46 10.83 7.77
CA HIS A 90 -9.40 10.43 9.18
C HIS A 90 -7.97 10.19 9.66
N LEU A 91 -7.08 9.73 8.77
CA LEU A 91 -5.64 9.72 9.01
C LEU A 91 -5.16 11.13 9.34
N LEU A 92 -5.48 12.09 8.48
CA LEU A 92 -5.03 13.47 8.59
C LEU A 92 -5.67 14.19 9.77
N GLN A 93 -6.93 13.90 10.13
CA GLN A 93 -7.54 14.38 11.37
C GLN A 93 -6.80 13.88 12.62
N THR A 94 -6.37 12.62 12.59
CA THR A 94 -5.74 11.96 13.74
C THR A 94 -4.26 12.32 13.88
N TYR A 95 -3.58 12.52 12.74
CA TYR A 95 -2.17 12.86 12.57
C TYR A 95 -2.04 14.06 11.62
N PRO A 96 -2.38 15.28 12.07
CA PRO A 96 -2.40 16.47 11.20
C PRO A 96 -1.02 16.85 10.66
N ASP A 97 0.06 16.41 11.32
CA ASP A 97 1.44 16.61 10.89
C ASP A 97 1.99 15.43 10.07
N ALA A 98 1.13 14.58 9.50
CA ALA A 98 1.57 13.43 8.72
C ALA A 98 2.46 13.85 7.54
N ARG A 99 3.54 13.09 7.33
CA ARG A 99 4.38 13.18 6.13
C ARG A 99 4.13 11.95 5.26
N ILE A 100 3.44 12.14 4.15
CA ILE A 100 2.90 11.08 3.30
C ILE A 100 3.79 10.92 2.08
N VAL A 101 4.47 9.78 1.99
CA VAL A 101 5.10 9.33 0.75
C VAL A 101 4.02 8.66 -0.10
N PHE A 102 3.60 9.32 -1.18
CA PHE A 102 2.62 8.80 -2.12
C PHE A 102 3.36 8.10 -3.27
N THR A 103 3.21 6.78 -3.39
CA THR A 103 3.93 6.01 -4.41
C THR A 103 3.09 5.81 -5.67
N HIS A 104 3.74 5.95 -6.83
CA HIS A 104 3.09 5.81 -8.13
C HIS A 104 3.76 4.73 -8.96
N ARG A 105 2.95 3.91 -9.63
CA ARG A 105 3.36 2.84 -10.54
C ARG A 105 2.33 2.75 -11.66
N ASP A 106 2.71 2.17 -12.81
CA ASP A 106 1.76 1.84 -13.88
C ASP A 106 0.53 1.12 -13.26
N PRO A 107 -0.69 1.65 -13.46
CA PRO A 107 -1.90 1.00 -12.98
C PRO A 107 -2.08 -0.42 -13.50
N VAL A 108 -1.67 -0.72 -14.75
CA VAL A 108 -1.80 -2.08 -15.31
C VAL A 108 -0.96 -3.07 -14.52
N ASP A 109 0.32 -2.75 -14.30
CA ASP A 109 1.22 -3.55 -13.45
C ASP A 109 0.68 -3.70 -12.03
N SER A 110 0.17 -2.61 -11.47
CA SER A 110 -0.30 -2.58 -10.08
C SER A 110 -1.55 -3.46 -9.90
N MET A 111 -2.53 -3.36 -10.80
CA MET A 111 -3.74 -4.18 -10.76
C MET A 111 -3.43 -5.65 -11.01
N THR A 112 -2.53 -5.95 -11.94
CA THR A 112 -2.08 -7.34 -12.19
C THR A 112 -1.39 -7.92 -10.96
N SER A 113 -0.50 -7.14 -10.34
CA SER A 113 0.19 -7.53 -9.11
C SER A 113 -0.80 -7.77 -7.96
N TYR A 114 -1.78 -6.89 -7.80
CA TYR A 114 -2.80 -6.99 -6.76
C TYR A 114 -3.71 -8.21 -6.95
N ALA A 115 -4.13 -8.48 -8.20
CA ALA A 115 -4.94 -9.63 -8.55
C ALA A 115 -4.18 -10.95 -8.31
N SER A 116 -2.89 -10.98 -8.66
CA SER A 116 -1.99 -12.11 -8.38
C SER A 116 -1.86 -12.39 -6.90
N LEU A 117 -1.54 -11.36 -6.10
CA LEU A 117 -1.41 -11.50 -4.65
C LEU A 117 -2.73 -11.92 -4.00
N THR A 118 -3.84 -11.25 -4.33
CA THR A 118 -5.15 -11.58 -3.75
C THR A 118 -5.59 -12.99 -4.09
N SER A 119 -5.36 -13.43 -5.34
CA SER A 119 -5.71 -14.78 -5.76
C SER A 119 -4.93 -15.83 -4.96
N LEU A 120 -3.63 -15.60 -4.76
CA LEU A 120 -2.79 -16.46 -3.94
C LEU A 120 -3.27 -16.47 -2.47
N VAL A 121 -3.55 -15.30 -1.90
CA VAL A 121 -4.02 -15.19 -0.51
C VAL A 121 -5.35 -15.93 -0.34
N ARG A 122 -6.32 -15.71 -1.21
CA ARG A 122 -7.63 -16.40 -1.13
C ARG A 122 -7.51 -17.91 -1.28
N SER A 123 -6.54 -18.39 -2.06
CA SER A 123 -6.33 -19.84 -2.24
C SER A 123 -5.89 -20.54 -0.95
N MET A 124 -5.41 -19.81 0.06
CA MET A 124 -5.11 -20.35 1.39
C MET A 124 -6.37 -20.82 2.14
N GLY A 125 -7.49 -20.15 1.91
CA GLY A 125 -8.74 -20.37 2.64
C GLY A 125 -9.87 -20.91 1.77
N SER A 126 -9.63 -21.15 0.48
CA SER A 126 -10.65 -21.59 -0.45
C SER A 126 -10.08 -22.39 -1.62
N ASP A 127 -10.70 -23.52 -1.93
CA ASP A 127 -10.40 -24.33 -3.13
C ASP A 127 -10.89 -23.67 -4.43
N LYS A 128 -11.67 -22.58 -4.32
CA LYS A 128 -12.30 -21.91 -5.47
C LYS A 128 -11.99 -20.42 -5.45
N VAL A 129 -11.07 -20.02 -6.32
CA VAL A 129 -10.71 -18.61 -6.51
C VAL A 129 -10.86 -18.25 -7.99
N ASP A 130 -11.81 -17.37 -8.29
CA ASP A 130 -11.96 -16.78 -9.62
C ASP A 130 -11.02 -15.57 -9.75
N ARG A 131 -9.93 -15.74 -10.51
CA ARG A 131 -8.89 -14.73 -10.72
C ARG A 131 -9.39 -13.54 -11.53
N MET A 132 -10.34 -13.77 -12.44
CA MET A 132 -10.92 -12.76 -13.32
C MET A 132 -11.85 -11.87 -12.50
N GLU A 133 -12.68 -12.49 -11.65
CA GLU A 133 -13.51 -11.78 -10.69
C GLU A 133 -12.67 -10.92 -9.73
N VAL A 134 -11.60 -11.49 -9.18
CA VAL A 134 -10.67 -10.78 -8.29
C VAL A 134 -10.11 -9.52 -8.97
N ALA A 135 -9.65 -9.64 -10.22
CA ALA A 135 -9.10 -8.51 -10.95
C ALA A 135 -10.15 -7.43 -11.23
N GLU A 136 -11.34 -7.81 -11.72
CA GLU A 136 -12.41 -6.85 -12.04
C GLU A 136 -12.95 -6.13 -10.80
N ASP A 137 -13.11 -6.85 -9.68
CA ASP A 137 -13.58 -6.24 -8.44
C ASP A 137 -12.55 -5.26 -7.87
N TRP A 138 -11.30 -5.70 -7.68
CA TRP A 138 -10.27 -4.85 -7.08
C TRP A 138 -9.84 -3.68 -7.94
N THR A 139 -9.82 -3.83 -9.28
CA THR A 139 -9.49 -2.71 -10.17
C THR A 139 -10.41 -1.52 -9.96
N ARG A 140 -11.73 -1.78 -9.92
CA ARG A 140 -12.74 -0.73 -9.71
C ARG A 140 -12.63 -0.10 -8.33
N ARG A 141 -12.40 -0.90 -7.28
CA ARG A 141 -12.26 -0.40 -5.91
C ARG A 141 -10.99 0.44 -5.72
N LEU A 142 -9.87 -0.03 -6.25
CA LEU A 142 -8.59 0.68 -6.16
C LEU A 142 -8.59 1.98 -6.98
N CYS A 143 -9.27 2.01 -8.12
CA CYS A 143 -9.48 3.25 -8.88
C CYS A 143 -10.18 4.31 -8.00
N ARG A 144 -11.29 3.93 -7.37
CA ARG A 144 -12.05 4.82 -6.47
C ARG A 144 -11.26 5.23 -5.24
N ALA A 145 -10.50 4.32 -4.63
CA ALA A 145 -9.67 4.63 -3.47
C ALA A 145 -8.58 5.66 -3.83
N VAL A 146 -7.93 5.51 -4.98
CA VAL A 146 -6.96 6.49 -5.48
C VAL A 146 -7.64 7.84 -5.74
N GLU A 147 -8.80 7.85 -6.39
CA GLU A 147 -9.58 9.07 -6.63
C GLU A 147 -9.94 9.78 -5.32
N HIS A 148 -10.44 9.04 -4.32
CA HIS A 148 -10.77 9.59 -2.99
C HIS A 148 -9.53 10.20 -2.31
N GLY A 149 -8.43 9.46 -2.25
CA GLY A 149 -7.18 9.96 -1.66
C GLY A 149 -6.66 11.24 -2.33
N LEU A 150 -6.81 11.36 -3.65
CA LEU A 150 -6.46 12.58 -4.37
C LEU A 150 -7.41 13.74 -4.07
N GLN A 151 -8.72 13.48 -4.00
CA GLN A 151 -9.71 14.49 -3.62
C GLN A 151 -9.44 15.04 -2.22
N VAL A 152 -9.20 14.17 -1.23
CA VAL A 152 -8.84 14.60 0.14
C VAL A 152 -7.56 15.44 0.16
N ARG A 153 -6.53 15.00 -0.59
CA ARG A 153 -5.28 15.77 -0.72
C ARG A 153 -5.50 17.14 -1.36
N GLU A 154 -6.34 17.23 -2.39
CA GLU A 154 -6.59 18.45 -3.16
C GLU A 154 -7.51 19.44 -2.45
N ALA A 155 -8.40 18.96 -1.57
CA ALA A 155 -9.25 19.82 -0.75
C ALA A 155 -8.43 20.79 0.12
N GLY A 156 -7.23 20.37 0.56
CA GLY A 156 -6.30 21.23 1.28
C GLY A 156 -6.71 21.53 2.73
N ASP A 157 -7.64 20.75 3.29
CA ASP A 157 -8.16 20.93 4.65
C ASP A 157 -7.11 20.67 5.77
N TYR A 158 -5.96 20.07 5.41
CA TYR A 158 -4.90 19.67 6.34
C TYR A 158 -3.55 20.29 5.93
N PRO A 159 -3.35 21.60 6.14
CA PRO A 159 -2.18 22.33 5.64
C PRO A 159 -0.85 21.92 6.27
N ASP A 160 -0.87 21.32 7.46
CA ASP A 160 0.34 20.86 8.17
C ASP A 160 0.84 19.49 7.65
N ALA A 161 0.02 18.78 6.87
CA ALA A 161 0.40 17.51 6.27
C ALA A 161 1.17 17.73 4.97
N LEU A 162 2.28 17.01 4.82
CA LEU A 162 3.15 17.12 3.65
C LEU A 162 3.04 15.87 2.80
N PHE A 163 2.93 16.04 1.48
CA PHE A 163 2.88 14.94 0.52
C PHE A 163 4.12 14.97 -0.37
N TYR A 164 4.77 13.82 -0.53
CA TYR A 164 5.89 13.64 -1.46
C TYR A 164 5.62 12.49 -2.41
N ASP A 165 5.60 12.79 -3.70
CA ASP A 165 5.28 11.83 -4.77
C ASP A 165 6.53 11.06 -5.20
N VAL A 166 6.46 9.73 -5.20
CA VAL A 166 7.57 8.83 -5.58
C VAL A 166 7.16 7.97 -6.77
N GLN A 167 7.85 8.15 -7.88
CA GLN A 167 7.70 7.30 -9.06
C GLN A 167 8.45 5.98 -8.86
N PHE A 168 7.77 4.85 -9.04
CA PHE A 168 8.35 3.51 -8.90
C PHE A 168 9.57 3.33 -9.81
N GLY A 169 9.52 3.87 -11.03
CA GLY A 169 10.64 3.83 -11.97
C GLY A 169 11.89 4.55 -11.47
N ASP A 170 11.75 5.64 -10.71
CA ASP A 170 12.88 6.34 -10.11
C ASP A 170 13.43 5.57 -8.90
N PHE A 171 12.54 5.01 -8.09
CA PHE A 171 12.93 4.17 -6.95
C PHE A 171 13.68 2.91 -7.39
N VAL A 172 13.29 2.27 -8.50
CA VAL A 172 13.99 1.09 -9.03
C VAL A 172 15.39 1.45 -9.55
N LYS A 173 15.58 2.66 -10.09
CA LYS A 173 16.89 3.10 -10.60
C LYS A 173 17.87 3.40 -9.48
N ASP A 174 17.44 4.11 -8.44
CA ASP A 174 18.28 4.45 -7.30
C ASP A 174 17.43 4.64 -6.03
N GLN A 175 17.34 3.57 -5.24
CA GLN A 175 16.54 3.54 -4.01
C GLN A 175 17.05 4.54 -2.97
N PHE A 176 18.37 4.65 -2.81
CA PHE A 176 18.92 5.51 -1.75
C PHE A 176 18.79 7.00 -2.11
N ALA A 177 19.01 7.36 -3.38
CA ALA A 177 18.79 8.73 -3.82
C ALA A 177 17.33 9.18 -3.65
N VAL A 178 16.36 8.26 -3.79
CA VAL A 178 14.95 8.56 -3.47
C VAL A 178 14.75 8.77 -1.97
N VAL A 179 15.37 7.97 -1.12
CA VAL A 179 15.33 8.17 0.34
C VAL A 179 15.89 9.53 0.72
N GLU A 180 17.05 9.93 0.18
CA GLU A 180 17.64 11.26 0.41
C GLU A 180 16.67 12.39 0.05
N LYS A 181 15.99 12.27 -1.09
CA LYS A 181 14.99 13.26 -1.52
C LYS A 181 13.75 13.30 -0.62
N ILE A 182 13.29 12.16 -0.11
CA ILE A 182 12.17 12.10 0.86
C ILE A 182 12.54 12.83 2.14
N TYR A 183 13.73 12.57 2.68
CA TYR A 183 14.22 13.24 3.88
C TYR A 183 14.31 14.77 3.67
N ALA A 184 14.88 15.20 2.55
CA ALA A 184 14.95 16.61 2.20
C ALA A 184 13.56 17.26 2.03
N ALA A 185 12.63 16.58 1.37
CA ALA A 185 11.28 17.09 1.12
C ALA A 185 10.46 17.30 2.40
N PHE A 186 10.73 16.52 3.44
CA PHE A 186 10.08 16.61 4.74
C PHE A 186 10.89 17.37 5.79
N ASP A 187 12.00 18.01 5.39
CA ASP A 187 12.93 18.72 6.28
C ASP A 187 13.37 17.86 7.47
N LEU A 188 13.71 16.59 7.19
CA LEU A 188 14.16 15.63 8.19
C LEU A 188 15.68 15.45 8.11
N PRO A 189 16.38 15.45 9.26
CA PRO A 189 17.78 15.07 9.27
C PRO A 189 17.91 13.59 8.88
N LEU A 190 18.88 13.29 8.01
CA LEU A 190 19.30 11.92 7.70
C LEU A 190 20.69 11.68 8.32
N PRO A 191 20.76 11.11 9.55
CA PRO A 191 22.03 10.80 10.19
C PRO A 191 22.89 9.84 9.36
N ASP A 192 24.21 10.03 9.38
CA ASP A 192 25.17 9.22 8.62
C ASP A 192 25.10 7.73 8.96
N ASP A 193 24.83 7.39 10.22
CA ASP A 193 24.67 6.01 10.67
C ASP A 193 23.39 5.38 10.10
N ALA A 194 22.29 6.13 10.05
CA ALA A 194 21.05 5.70 9.42
C ALA A 194 21.21 5.52 7.90
N ALA A 195 21.86 6.48 7.23
CA ALA A 195 22.21 6.41 5.82
C ALA A 195 23.04 5.15 5.51
N THR A 196 24.07 4.88 6.31
CA THR A 196 24.93 3.70 6.16
C THR A 196 24.15 2.40 6.31
N ARG A 197 23.29 2.29 7.34
CA ARG A 197 22.43 1.10 7.54
C ARG A 197 21.48 0.88 6.37
N MET A 198 20.86 1.94 5.85
CA MET A 198 19.96 1.85 4.69
C MET A 198 20.70 1.42 3.43
N ARG A 199 21.88 1.99 3.13
CA ARG A 199 22.71 1.55 2.00
C ARG A 199 23.12 0.09 2.13
N SER A 200 23.53 -0.35 3.32
CA SER A 200 23.84 -1.75 3.61
C SER A 200 22.64 -2.64 3.35
N PHE A 201 21.47 -2.28 3.87
CA PHE A 201 20.24 -3.04 3.67
C PHE A 201 19.87 -3.15 2.19
N ILE A 202 20.02 -2.07 1.40
CA ILE A 202 19.75 -2.09 -0.05
C ILE A 202 20.73 -3.03 -0.77
N ALA A 203 22.03 -2.94 -0.46
CA ALA A 203 23.05 -3.80 -1.05
C ALA A 203 22.84 -5.29 -0.73
N ASP A 204 22.38 -5.58 0.50
CA ASP A 204 22.11 -6.95 0.95
C ASP A 204 20.79 -7.51 0.39
N ASN A 205 19.93 -6.69 -0.21
CA ASN A 205 18.62 -7.08 -0.74
C ASN A 205 18.45 -6.71 -2.22
N PRO A 206 19.29 -7.26 -3.13
CA PRO A 206 19.16 -6.99 -4.56
C PRO A 206 17.82 -7.48 -5.12
N LYS A 207 17.36 -6.81 -6.17
CA LYS A 207 16.14 -7.17 -6.90
C LYS A 207 16.19 -8.65 -7.32
N GLY A 208 15.10 -9.38 -7.10
CA GLY A 208 15.01 -10.81 -7.46
C GLY A 208 15.61 -11.78 -6.42
N LYS A 209 16.12 -11.30 -5.27
CA LYS A 209 16.65 -12.15 -4.18
C LYS A 209 15.67 -13.24 -3.70
N HIS A 210 14.36 -13.03 -3.85
CA HIS A 210 13.32 -13.98 -3.47
C HIS A 210 12.64 -14.68 -4.67
N GLY A 211 13.19 -14.54 -5.88
CA GLY A 211 12.63 -15.06 -7.12
C GLY A 211 11.78 -14.03 -7.88
N GLU A 212 11.65 -14.21 -9.19
CA GLU A 212 10.74 -13.43 -10.04
C GLU A 212 9.45 -14.22 -10.24
N HIS A 213 8.35 -13.76 -9.65
CA HIS A 213 7.03 -14.24 -10.03
C HIS A 213 6.64 -13.57 -11.34
N GLN A 214 6.82 -14.28 -12.45
CA GLN A 214 6.33 -13.85 -13.75
C GLN A 214 4.82 -14.13 -13.82
N TYR A 215 4.05 -13.07 -13.98
CA TYR A 215 2.63 -13.13 -14.29
C TYR A 215 2.32 -12.08 -15.34
N GLN A 216 1.38 -12.40 -16.23
CA GLN A 216 0.92 -11.50 -17.27
C GLN A 216 -0.49 -10.99 -16.96
N PRO A 217 -0.88 -9.79 -17.44
CA PRO A 217 -2.23 -9.26 -17.27
C PRO A 217 -3.33 -10.26 -17.68
N GLU A 218 -3.09 -11.03 -18.74
CA GLU A 218 -4.03 -11.99 -19.31
C GLU A 218 -4.31 -13.17 -18.37
N ASP A 219 -3.38 -13.54 -17.49
CA ASP A 219 -3.55 -14.62 -16.50
C ASP A 219 -4.66 -14.32 -15.47
N PHE A 220 -4.99 -13.03 -15.33
CA PHE A 220 -5.97 -12.50 -14.39
C PHE A 220 -7.12 -11.75 -15.09
N GLY A 221 -7.12 -11.68 -16.42
CA GLY A 221 -8.14 -10.95 -17.18
C GLY A 221 -8.04 -9.43 -17.06
N VAL A 222 -6.88 -8.92 -16.63
CA VAL A 222 -6.62 -7.49 -16.57
C VAL A 222 -6.48 -6.99 -18.01
N ASN A 223 -7.45 -6.20 -18.47
CA ASN A 223 -7.40 -5.57 -19.79
C ASN A 223 -6.61 -4.25 -19.69
N PRO A 224 -5.41 -4.14 -20.30
CA PRO A 224 -4.56 -2.95 -20.16
C PRO A 224 -5.22 -1.67 -20.68
N THR A 225 -6.00 -1.76 -21.76
CA THR A 225 -6.70 -0.60 -22.33
C THR A 225 -7.76 -0.10 -21.36
N ARG A 226 -8.63 -1.00 -20.87
CA ARG A 226 -9.69 -0.64 -19.90
C ARG A 226 -9.11 -0.04 -18.62
N VAL A 227 -8.06 -0.64 -18.06
CA VAL A 227 -7.40 -0.10 -16.86
C VAL A 227 -6.82 1.28 -17.12
N ARG A 228 -6.19 1.52 -18.27
CA ARG A 228 -5.65 2.84 -18.61
C ARG A 228 -6.74 3.88 -18.81
N ASP A 229 -7.88 3.49 -19.36
CA ASP A 229 -9.04 4.37 -19.51
C ASP A 229 -9.62 4.73 -18.13
N GLU A 230 -9.84 3.74 -17.24
CA GLU A 230 -10.34 3.95 -15.88
C GLU A 230 -9.40 4.85 -15.06
N PHE A 231 -8.08 4.62 -15.13
CA PHE A 231 -7.08 5.42 -14.42
C PHE A 231 -6.58 6.65 -15.21
N GLY A 232 -7.25 7.04 -16.30
CA GLY A 232 -6.72 8.04 -17.24
C GLY A 232 -6.39 9.39 -16.60
N ALA A 233 -7.24 9.87 -15.68
CA ALA A 233 -6.99 11.11 -14.94
C ALA A 233 -5.75 11.01 -14.04
N TYR A 234 -5.58 9.88 -13.35
CA TYR A 234 -4.44 9.60 -12.49
C TYR A 234 -3.13 9.52 -13.29
N ILE A 235 -3.13 8.77 -14.41
CA ILE A 235 -1.99 8.65 -15.31
C ILE A 235 -1.58 10.03 -15.83
N LYS A 236 -2.53 10.83 -16.29
CA LYS A 236 -2.27 12.19 -16.79
C LYS A 236 -1.70 13.10 -15.70
N ARG A 237 -2.26 13.08 -14.50
CA ARG A 237 -1.84 13.92 -13.36
C ARG A 237 -0.38 13.66 -12.99
N PHE A 238 0.04 12.40 -12.93
CA PHE A 238 1.38 12.02 -12.46
C PHE A 238 2.35 11.66 -13.59
N GLY A 239 1.95 11.82 -14.85
CA GLY A 239 2.80 11.53 -16.01
C GLY A 239 3.25 10.07 -16.09
N LEU A 240 2.41 9.14 -15.65
CA LEU A 240 2.76 7.72 -15.58
C LEU A 240 2.95 7.15 -16.98
N ARG A 241 4.06 6.41 -17.16
CA ARG A 241 4.37 5.73 -18.41
C ARG A 241 4.11 4.23 -18.25
N PRO A 242 3.62 3.56 -19.30
CA PRO A 242 3.61 2.11 -19.34
C PRO A 242 5.00 1.54 -19.03
N SER A 243 5.04 0.49 -18.23
CA SER A 243 6.26 -0.29 -17.99
C SER A 243 6.76 -1.00 -19.25
#